data_AF-A0A0Q7CJB3-F1
#
_entry.id   AF-A0A0Q7CJB3-F1
#
_cell.length_a   1.000
_cell.length_b   1.000
_cell.length_c   1.000
_cell.angle_alpha   90.00
_cell.angle_beta   90.00
_cell.angle_gamma   90.00
#
_symmetry.space_group_name_H-M   'P 1'
#
loop_
_entity.id
_entity.type
_entity.pdbx_description
1 polymer ?
#
loop_
_entity_poly.entity_id
_entity_poly.type
_entity_poly.pdbx_seq_one_letter_code
_entity_poly.pdbx_strand_id
1 'polypeptide(L)'
;MARLLDCFSNFISFGLALDASIAAGAPLLPHDAAQQQARQLLDAARAAAEAAGTPAPQIESAAFAMVAWIDEILARHPGATAVANTAGAAPLQVQLFNSNNAHSEFFHHLSALTPQDDPVREVYWHALVLGFKGQYYFEDGDHGELGKLKELHGRQLQLRPPSTGGPVQERIAPQPRDVPDPPGPGDTRRRDRTLLRSSAALALMLPLLYLLWLWSTGPPAMATGPAQRVEQHLQTFACADLTAGIDPEGRTHVTGFVSVPGDLPRVESEVSAIPGVQAPRFDVGLRVWPHCEVFAILKPYQARNREKAYGLDVEAPSAREGNLREGDAVRVQVVAPRHDSYVWVDYYTADGSVMHLNAGQAPTRLPAGETLELGRDVPSSWLVSPPFGSVLITVLSSPAPFGETSGRPPFELASAYLLRLREALAASKNSERLIADFVFLETVPR
;
A
#
# COMPACT_ATOMS: atom_id res chain seq x y z
N MET A 1 -25.50 -30.15 -15.57
CA MET A 1 -24.87 -29.02 -16.29
C MET A 1 -23.41 -28.96 -15.86
N ALA A 2 -22.47 -28.78 -16.78
CA ALA A 2 -21.07 -28.57 -16.43
C ALA A 2 -20.95 -27.24 -15.68
N ARG A 3 -20.11 -27.16 -14.64
CA ARG A 3 -19.89 -25.88 -13.94
C ARG A 3 -19.02 -24.99 -14.83
N LEU A 4 -19.14 -23.68 -14.65
CA LEU A 4 -18.31 -22.72 -15.39
C LEU A 4 -16.81 -23.00 -15.19
N LEU A 5 -16.40 -23.31 -13.96
CA LEU A 5 -15.03 -23.71 -13.65
C LEU A 5 -14.55 -24.92 -14.46
N ASP A 6 -15.41 -25.92 -14.69
CA ASP A 6 -15.03 -27.15 -15.37
C ASP A 6 -14.62 -26.86 -16.83
N CYS A 7 -15.19 -25.84 -17.47
CA CYS A 7 -14.82 -25.37 -18.81
C CYS A 7 -13.36 -24.86 -18.87
N PHE A 8 -12.81 -24.34 -17.76
CA PHE A 8 -11.45 -23.85 -17.67
C PHE A 8 -10.42 -24.91 -17.22
N SER A 9 -10.84 -26.17 -16.99
CA SER A 9 -9.96 -27.21 -16.43
C SER A 9 -8.66 -27.42 -17.21
N ASN A 10 -8.72 -27.42 -18.54
CA ASN A 10 -7.54 -27.60 -19.39
C ASN A 10 -6.60 -26.37 -19.31
N PHE A 11 -7.17 -25.18 -19.25
CA PHE A 11 -6.42 -23.93 -19.09
C PHE A 11 -5.73 -23.88 -17.72
N ILE A 12 -6.45 -24.21 -16.66
CA ILE A 12 -5.92 -24.31 -15.29
C ILE A 12 -4.80 -25.35 -15.20
N SER A 13 -5.02 -26.54 -15.77
CA SER A 13 -4.00 -27.59 -15.78
C SER A 13 -2.72 -27.16 -16.49
N PHE A 14 -2.86 -26.45 -17.61
CA PHE A 14 -1.71 -25.88 -18.34
C PHE A 14 -0.98 -24.82 -17.50
N GLY A 15 -1.70 -23.88 -16.88
CA GLY A 15 -1.09 -22.84 -16.05
C GLY A 15 -0.33 -23.41 -14.84
N LEU A 16 -0.88 -24.41 -14.17
CA LEU A 16 -0.23 -25.09 -13.05
C LEU A 16 1.01 -25.89 -13.50
N ALA A 17 0.94 -26.58 -14.64
CA ALA A 17 2.09 -27.29 -15.19
C ALA A 17 3.22 -26.31 -15.59
N LEU A 18 2.86 -25.14 -16.12
CA LEU A 18 3.79 -24.08 -16.46
C LEU A 18 4.45 -23.50 -15.19
N ASP A 19 3.67 -23.14 -14.18
CA ASP A 19 4.20 -22.60 -12.92
C ASP A 19 5.13 -23.60 -12.22
N ALA A 20 4.73 -24.87 -12.14
CA ALA A 20 5.58 -25.93 -11.59
C ALA A 20 6.89 -26.09 -12.36
N SER A 21 6.85 -25.97 -13.70
CA SER A 21 8.04 -26.06 -14.55
C SER A 21 8.96 -24.84 -14.36
N ILE A 22 8.40 -23.64 -14.20
CA ILE A 22 9.16 -22.41 -13.89
C ILE A 22 9.84 -22.55 -12.53
N ALA A 23 9.10 -22.98 -11.49
CA ALA A 23 9.63 -23.15 -10.14
C ALA A 23 10.73 -24.23 -10.07
N ALA A 24 10.61 -25.31 -10.85
CA ALA A 24 11.59 -26.39 -10.89
C ALA A 24 12.79 -26.11 -11.82
N GLY A 25 12.75 -25.04 -12.62
CA GLY A 25 13.74 -24.81 -13.69
C GLY A 25 13.76 -25.92 -14.74
N ALA A 26 12.62 -26.59 -14.96
CA ALA A 26 12.47 -27.69 -15.92
C ALA A 26 12.44 -27.16 -17.37
N PRO A 27 12.54 -28.03 -18.38
CA PRO A 27 12.35 -27.62 -19.78
C PRO A 27 10.99 -26.97 -19.98
N LEU A 28 11.00 -25.72 -20.48
CA LEU A 28 9.81 -24.89 -20.70
C LEU A 28 9.58 -24.68 -22.20
N LEU A 29 8.32 -24.47 -22.57
CA LEU A 29 8.01 -23.88 -23.86
C LEU A 29 8.62 -22.47 -23.94
N PRO A 30 9.01 -22.00 -25.14
CA PRO A 30 9.27 -20.58 -25.35
C PRO A 30 8.10 -19.71 -24.87
N HIS A 31 8.39 -18.51 -24.35
CA HIS A 31 7.38 -17.65 -23.73
C HIS A 31 6.21 -17.33 -24.68
N ASP A 32 6.50 -17.04 -25.95
CA ASP A 32 5.51 -16.79 -27.00
C ASP A 32 4.64 -18.03 -27.28
N ALA A 33 5.25 -19.21 -27.37
CA ALA A 33 4.53 -20.47 -27.54
C ALA A 33 3.64 -20.78 -26.32
N ALA A 34 4.13 -20.50 -25.10
CA ALA A 34 3.34 -20.65 -23.88
C ALA A 34 2.14 -19.69 -23.84
N GLN A 35 2.33 -18.43 -24.22
CA GLN A 35 1.26 -17.44 -24.30
C GLN A 35 0.23 -17.80 -25.38
N GLN A 36 0.67 -18.25 -26.55
CA GLN A 36 -0.23 -18.70 -27.63
C GLN A 36 -1.04 -19.93 -27.22
N GLN A 37 -0.42 -20.89 -26.54
CA GLN A 37 -1.10 -22.07 -26.00
C GLN A 37 -2.15 -21.67 -24.94
N ALA A 38 -1.81 -20.77 -24.02
CA ALA A 38 -2.76 -20.24 -23.04
C ALA A 38 -3.96 -19.61 -23.72
N ARG A 39 -3.74 -18.79 -24.76
CA ARG A 39 -4.80 -18.14 -25.53
C ARG A 39 -5.73 -19.15 -26.20
N GLN A 40 -5.18 -20.17 -26.86
CA GLN A 40 -5.99 -21.22 -27.51
C GLN A 40 -6.85 -22.00 -26.50
N LEU A 41 -6.30 -22.31 -25.33
CA LEU A 41 -7.04 -22.99 -24.26
C LEU A 41 -8.14 -22.10 -23.67
N LEU A 42 -7.90 -20.78 -23.55
CA LEU A 42 -8.89 -19.83 -23.10
C LEU A 42 -10.06 -19.71 -24.10
N ASP A 43 -9.75 -19.60 -25.39
CA ASP A 43 -10.77 -19.50 -26.44
C ASP A 43 -11.62 -20.78 -26.49
N ALA A 44 -11.02 -21.96 -26.30
CA ALA A 44 -11.74 -23.23 -26.17
C ALA A 44 -12.63 -23.28 -24.91
N ALA A 45 -12.16 -22.74 -23.77
CA ALA A 45 -12.94 -22.66 -22.54
C ALA A 45 -14.17 -21.75 -22.69
N ARG A 46 -14.02 -20.59 -23.35
CA ARG A 46 -15.12 -19.67 -23.67
C ARG A 46 -16.18 -20.35 -24.54
N ALA A 47 -15.75 -21.03 -25.60
CA ALA A 47 -16.67 -21.76 -26.49
C ALA A 47 -17.40 -22.90 -25.76
N ALA A 48 -16.72 -23.61 -24.84
CA ALA A 48 -17.34 -24.65 -24.03
C ALA A 48 -18.37 -24.07 -23.03
N ALA A 49 -18.07 -22.93 -22.40
CA ALA A 49 -18.98 -22.25 -21.47
C ALA A 49 -20.23 -21.69 -22.18
N GLU A 50 -20.06 -21.17 -23.40
CA GLU A 50 -21.15 -20.71 -24.26
C GLU A 50 -22.04 -21.88 -24.69
N ALA A 51 -21.45 -23.00 -25.13
CA ALA A 51 -22.19 -24.22 -25.47
C ALA A 51 -22.94 -24.84 -24.27
N ALA A 52 -22.43 -24.63 -23.04
CA ALA A 52 -23.10 -25.02 -21.81
C ALA A 52 -24.23 -24.07 -21.38
N GLY A 53 -24.43 -22.95 -22.09
CA GLY A 53 -25.49 -21.97 -21.84
C GLY A 53 -25.16 -20.90 -20.79
N THR A 54 -23.87 -20.67 -20.50
CA THR A 54 -23.44 -19.63 -19.55
C THR A 54 -23.66 -18.23 -20.17
N PRO A 55 -24.21 -17.25 -19.43
CA PRO A 55 -24.36 -15.88 -19.93
C PRO A 55 -23.03 -15.24 -20.32
N ALA A 56 -22.99 -14.53 -21.44
CA ALA A 56 -21.77 -13.89 -21.94
C ALA A 56 -21.06 -12.99 -20.91
N PRO A 57 -21.75 -12.15 -20.09
CA PRO A 57 -21.08 -11.34 -19.07
C PRO A 57 -20.33 -12.18 -18.02
N GLN A 58 -20.85 -13.36 -17.67
CA GLN A 58 -20.21 -14.28 -16.72
C GLN A 58 -19.00 -14.97 -17.36
N ILE A 59 -19.09 -15.32 -18.65
CA ILE A 59 -17.96 -15.87 -19.40
C ILE A 59 -16.82 -14.85 -19.48
N GLU A 60 -17.09 -13.60 -19.83
CA GLU A 60 -16.06 -12.57 -19.93
C GLU A 60 -15.40 -12.28 -18.58
N SER A 61 -16.18 -12.19 -17.50
CA SER A 61 -15.64 -11.98 -16.15
C SER A 61 -14.78 -13.16 -15.69
N ALA A 62 -15.22 -14.40 -15.92
CA ALA A 62 -14.43 -15.59 -15.62
C ALA A 62 -13.15 -15.67 -16.47
N ALA A 63 -13.22 -15.33 -17.76
CA ALA A 63 -12.07 -15.28 -18.64
C ALA A 63 -11.06 -14.21 -18.20
N PHE A 64 -11.53 -13.06 -17.73
CA PHE A 64 -10.68 -12.01 -17.16
C PHE A 64 -9.89 -12.51 -15.96
N ALA A 65 -10.55 -13.19 -15.00
CA ALA A 65 -9.88 -13.77 -13.84
C ALA A 65 -8.78 -14.77 -14.22
N MET A 66 -9.06 -15.64 -15.18
CA MET A 66 -8.12 -16.64 -15.69
C MET A 66 -6.94 -16.00 -16.43
N VAL A 67 -7.18 -14.91 -17.17
CA VAL A 67 -6.12 -14.14 -17.83
C VAL A 67 -5.22 -13.41 -16.84
N ALA A 68 -5.80 -12.77 -15.82
CA ALA A 68 -5.02 -12.13 -14.76
C ALA A 68 -4.07 -13.14 -14.08
N TRP A 69 -4.57 -14.33 -13.78
CA TRP A 69 -3.79 -15.40 -13.16
C TRP A 69 -2.68 -15.96 -14.07
N ILE A 70 -2.97 -16.28 -15.33
CA ILE A 70 -1.94 -16.83 -16.23
C ILE A 70 -0.87 -15.79 -16.59
N ASP A 71 -1.24 -14.50 -16.73
CA ASP A 71 -0.27 -13.45 -17.05
C ASP A 71 0.72 -13.25 -15.89
N GLU A 72 0.30 -13.44 -14.63
CA GLU A 72 1.20 -13.44 -13.46
C GLU A 72 2.18 -14.62 -13.48
N ILE A 73 1.75 -15.79 -13.96
CA ILE A 73 2.64 -16.95 -14.16
C ILE A 73 3.61 -16.68 -15.31
N LEU A 74 3.12 -16.18 -16.45
CA LEU A 74 3.93 -15.85 -17.62
C LEU A 74 4.96 -14.75 -17.32
N ALA A 75 4.63 -13.78 -16.46
CA ALA A 75 5.56 -12.75 -16.02
C ALA A 75 6.78 -13.31 -15.26
N ARG A 76 6.64 -14.47 -14.60
CA ARG A 76 7.74 -15.18 -13.92
C ARG A 76 8.56 -16.06 -14.88
N HIS A 77 8.15 -16.21 -16.13
CA HIS A 77 8.85 -17.03 -17.11
C HIS A 77 10.23 -16.43 -17.45
N PRO A 78 11.33 -17.22 -17.51
CA PRO A 78 12.67 -16.69 -17.77
C PRO A 78 12.78 -15.90 -19.09
N GLY A 79 12.04 -16.33 -20.11
CA GLY A 79 11.95 -15.67 -21.41
C GLY A 79 11.20 -14.33 -21.41
N ALA A 80 10.51 -13.94 -20.34
CA ALA A 80 9.74 -12.69 -20.29
C ALA A 80 10.63 -11.45 -20.47
N THR A 81 11.84 -11.48 -19.92
CA THR A 81 12.83 -10.39 -20.05
C THR A 81 13.39 -10.24 -21.48
N ALA A 82 13.54 -11.35 -22.21
CA ALA A 82 13.96 -11.33 -23.61
C ALA A 82 12.86 -10.72 -24.49
N VAL A 83 11.60 -11.11 -24.25
CA VAL A 83 10.41 -10.61 -24.95
C VAL A 83 10.18 -9.10 -24.72
N ALA A 84 10.47 -8.60 -23.51
CA ALA A 84 10.42 -7.17 -23.22
C ALA A 84 11.45 -6.34 -24.02
N ASN A 85 12.60 -6.94 -24.35
CA ASN A 85 13.67 -6.29 -25.13
C ASN A 85 13.50 -6.47 -26.65
N THR A 86 12.80 -7.52 -27.09
CA THR A 86 12.52 -7.78 -28.51
C THR A 86 11.02 -7.74 -28.77
N ALA A 87 10.46 -6.58 -29.12
CA ALA A 87 9.08 -6.30 -29.59
C ALA A 87 8.09 -7.49 -29.49
N GLY A 88 7.92 -8.02 -28.28
CA GLY A 88 7.20 -9.26 -28.07
C GLY A 88 5.71 -9.04 -28.07
N ALA A 89 4.94 -10.13 -28.16
CA ALA A 89 3.49 -10.06 -27.97
C ALA A 89 3.17 -9.51 -26.57
N ALA A 90 2.28 -8.52 -26.51
CA ALA A 90 1.84 -7.91 -25.24
C ALA A 90 1.22 -8.97 -24.30
N PRO A 91 1.12 -8.74 -22.98
CA PRO A 91 0.39 -9.64 -22.08
C PRO A 91 -1.06 -9.90 -22.53
N LEU A 92 -1.63 -11.05 -22.16
CA LEU A 92 -2.98 -11.42 -22.61
C LEU A 92 -4.05 -10.43 -22.11
N GLN A 93 -3.89 -9.85 -20.92
CA GLN A 93 -4.75 -8.78 -20.39
C GLN A 93 -4.85 -7.57 -21.33
N VAL A 94 -3.75 -7.20 -21.99
CA VAL A 94 -3.72 -6.10 -22.96
C VAL A 94 -4.38 -6.53 -24.26
N GLN A 95 -4.04 -7.72 -24.75
CA GLN A 95 -4.56 -8.23 -26.02
C GLN A 95 -6.07 -8.49 -26.01
N LEU A 96 -6.62 -8.89 -24.87
CA LEU A 96 -8.01 -9.37 -24.74
C LEU A 96 -8.94 -8.35 -24.10
N PHE A 97 -8.46 -7.63 -23.09
CA PHE A 97 -9.29 -6.78 -22.24
C PHE A 97 -8.88 -5.32 -22.28
N ASN A 98 -7.87 -4.96 -23.08
CA ASN A 98 -7.29 -3.61 -23.11
C ASN A 98 -6.92 -3.11 -21.69
N SER A 99 -6.55 -4.04 -20.81
CA SER A 99 -6.15 -3.77 -19.44
C SER A 99 -4.67 -4.00 -19.28
N ASN A 100 -4.01 -3.10 -18.57
CA ASN A 100 -2.63 -3.20 -18.11
C ASN A 100 -2.55 -3.30 -16.58
N ASN A 101 -3.69 -3.50 -15.91
CA ASN A 101 -3.86 -3.46 -14.47
C ASN A 101 -4.70 -4.64 -13.95
N ALA A 102 -4.65 -5.79 -14.63
CA ALA A 102 -5.46 -6.94 -14.26
C ALA A 102 -5.16 -7.45 -12.83
N HIS A 103 -3.95 -7.18 -12.31
CA HIS A 103 -3.57 -7.51 -10.94
C HIS A 103 -4.41 -6.82 -9.85
N SER A 104 -5.03 -5.67 -10.15
CA SER A 104 -5.89 -4.91 -9.24
C SER A 104 -7.37 -4.96 -9.64
N GLU A 105 -7.65 -4.81 -10.94
CA GLU A 105 -9.01 -4.94 -11.50
C GLU A 105 -9.67 -6.28 -11.14
N PHE A 106 -8.88 -7.35 -10.98
CA PHE A 106 -9.35 -8.63 -10.47
C PHE A 106 -10.14 -8.49 -9.16
N PHE A 107 -9.61 -7.75 -8.19
CA PHE A 107 -10.23 -7.60 -6.88
C PHE A 107 -11.46 -6.68 -6.93
N HIS A 108 -11.46 -5.68 -7.81
CA HIS A 108 -12.65 -4.87 -8.09
C HIS A 108 -13.78 -5.74 -8.64
N HIS A 109 -13.52 -6.55 -9.67
CA HIS A 109 -14.53 -7.46 -10.22
C HIS A 109 -15.02 -8.47 -9.17
N LEU A 110 -14.13 -9.04 -8.37
CA LEU A 110 -14.48 -10.00 -7.31
C LEU A 110 -15.40 -9.37 -6.24
N SER A 111 -15.12 -8.13 -5.84
CA SER A 111 -15.93 -7.41 -4.85
C SER A 111 -17.31 -6.99 -5.39
N ALA A 112 -17.42 -6.77 -6.71
CA ALA A 112 -18.68 -6.41 -7.37
C ALA A 112 -19.62 -7.59 -7.60
N LEU A 113 -19.15 -8.84 -7.44
CA LEU A 113 -19.97 -10.03 -7.67
C LEU A 113 -21.15 -10.12 -6.69
N THR A 114 -22.34 -10.37 -7.22
CA THR A 114 -23.55 -10.57 -6.42
C THR A 114 -23.69 -12.05 -5.99
N PRO A 115 -24.68 -12.39 -5.14
CA PRO A 115 -24.99 -13.80 -4.84
C PRO A 115 -25.42 -14.63 -6.06
N GLN A 116 -25.87 -13.98 -7.16
CA GLN A 116 -26.30 -14.65 -8.39
C GLN A 116 -25.10 -15.07 -9.26
N ASP A 117 -23.93 -14.49 -9.01
CA ASP A 117 -22.70 -14.73 -9.76
C ASP A 117 -21.82 -15.82 -9.13
N ASP A 118 -22.43 -16.76 -8.39
CA ASP A 118 -21.72 -17.88 -7.74
C ASP A 118 -20.80 -18.66 -8.69
N PRO A 119 -21.20 -19.00 -9.94
CA PRO A 119 -20.30 -19.69 -10.88
C PRO A 119 -19.05 -18.87 -11.25
N VAL A 120 -19.18 -17.53 -11.30
CA VAL A 120 -18.05 -16.62 -11.57
C VAL A 120 -17.17 -16.50 -10.32
N ARG A 121 -17.80 -16.37 -9.14
CA ARG A 121 -17.11 -16.33 -7.86
C ARG A 121 -16.27 -17.59 -7.64
N GLU A 122 -16.78 -18.76 -8.04
CA GLU A 122 -16.02 -20.02 -8.00
C GLU A 122 -14.73 -19.91 -8.82
N VAL A 123 -14.76 -19.35 -10.04
CA VAL A 123 -13.58 -19.15 -10.89
C VAL A 123 -12.56 -18.19 -10.26
N TYR A 124 -13.02 -17.04 -9.76
CA TYR A 124 -12.15 -16.07 -9.06
C TYR A 124 -11.52 -16.68 -7.80
N TRP A 125 -12.32 -17.38 -7.00
CA TRP A 125 -11.83 -18.02 -5.78
C TRP A 125 -10.78 -19.09 -6.10
N HIS A 126 -10.98 -19.88 -7.16
CA HIS A 126 -9.98 -20.85 -7.60
C HIS A 126 -8.67 -20.17 -8.02
N ALA A 127 -8.71 -19.07 -8.78
CA ALA A 127 -7.49 -18.32 -9.12
C ALA A 127 -6.67 -17.93 -7.87
N LEU A 128 -7.34 -17.46 -6.80
CA LEU A 128 -6.69 -17.11 -5.53
C LEU A 128 -6.03 -18.31 -4.85
N VAL A 129 -6.74 -19.44 -4.76
CA VAL A 129 -6.20 -20.65 -4.11
C VAL A 129 -5.08 -21.30 -4.93
N LEU A 130 -5.12 -21.12 -6.25
CA LEU A 130 -4.06 -21.54 -7.17
C LEU A 130 -2.87 -20.56 -7.21
N GLY A 131 -2.82 -19.59 -6.30
CA GLY A 131 -1.63 -18.78 -6.05
C GLY A 131 -1.61 -17.41 -6.71
N PHE A 132 -2.72 -16.95 -7.31
CA PHE A 132 -2.81 -15.56 -7.78
C PHE A 132 -2.66 -14.59 -6.60
N LYS A 133 -1.65 -13.73 -6.66
CA LYS A 133 -1.41 -12.69 -5.65
C LYS A 133 -1.93 -11.33 -6.09
N GLY A 134 -1.76 -10.99 -7.37
CA GLY A 134 -2.13 -9.68 -7.92
C GLY A 134 -1.52 -8.53 -7.12
N GLN A 135 -2.35 -7.56 -6.72
CA GLN A 135 -1.92 -6.41 -5.92
C GLN A 135 -1.36 -6.77 -4.53
N TYR A 136 -1.57 -7.99 -4.04
CA TYR A 136 -1.05 -8.50 -2.77
C TYR A 136 0.24 -9.32 -2.94
N TYR A 137 1.05 -9.05 -3.97
CA TYR A 137 2.29 -9.79 -4.26
C TYR A 137 3.30 -9.86 -3.11
N PHE A 138 3.25 -8.89 -2.20
CA PHE A 138 4.11 -8.77 -1.02
C PHE A 138 3.65 -9.61 0.18
N GLU A 139 2.44 -10.17 0.15
CA GLU A 139 1.97 -11.07 1.20
C GLU A 139 2.48 -12.49 0.97
N ASP A 140 2.93 -13.13 2.06
CA ASP A 140 3.31 -14.53 2.08
C ASP A 140 2.44 -15.31 3.07
N GLY A 141 1.87 -16.43 2.60
CA GLY A 141 0.93 -17.25 3.36
C GLY A 141 -0.50 -16.69 3.38
N ASP A 142 -1.36 -17.31 4.20
CA ASP A 142 -2.80 -17.01 4.28
C ASP A 142 -3.17 -16.17 5.52
N HIS A 143 -2.20 -15.47 6.13
CA HIS A 143 -2.43 -14.67 7.34
C HIS A 143 -2.77 -13.19 7.05
N GLY A 144 -2.56 -12.73 5.81
CA GLY A 144 -2.82 -11.36 5.37
C GLY A 144 -4.22 -11.13 4.81
N GLU A 145 -4.42 -10.04 4.08
CA GLU A 145 -5.68 -9.69 3.42
C GLU A 145 -6.07 -10.71 2.35
N LEU A 146 -5.09 -11.26 1.63
CA LEU A 146 -5.34 -12.29 0.62
C LEU A 146 -5.96 -13.55 1.25
N GLY A 147 -5.50 -13.92 2.44
CA GLY A 147 -6.06 -15.02 3.23
C GLY A 147 -7.51 -14.74 3.66
N LYS A 148 -7.79 -13.52 4.12
CA LYS A 148 -9.15 -13.09 4.47
C LYS A 148 -10.09 -13.12 3.27
N LEU A 149 -9.62 -12.70 2.09
CA LEU A 149 -10.41 -12.74 0.84
C LEU A 149 -10.73 -14.17 0.41
N LYS A 150 -9.74 -15.09 0.49
CA LYS A 150 -9.96 -16.53 0.23
C LYS A 150 -11.01 -17.10 1.18
N GLU A 151 -10.94 -16.77 2.47
CA GLU A 151 -11.91 -17.24 3.45
C GLU A 151 -13.31 -16.65 3.23
N LEU A 152 -13.41 -15.35 3.02
CA LEU A 152 -14.67 -14.64 2.81
C LEU A 152 -15.41 -15.16 1.59
N HIS A 153 -14.74 -15.23 0.44
CA HIS A 153 -15.38 -15.70 -0.79
C HIS A 153 -15.60 -17.21 -0.79
N GLY A 154 -14.71 -17.99 -0.16
CA GLY A 154 -14.91 -19.44 -0.01
C GLY A 154 -16.17 -19.77 0.80
N ARG A 155 -16.48 -18.99 1.84
CA ARG A 155 -17.72 -19.14 2.63
C ARG A 155 -18.99 -18.79 1.84
N GLN A 156 -18.88 -17.94 0.82
CA GLN A 156 -19.99 -17.51 -0.02
C GLN A 156 -20.31 -18.50 -1.14
N LEU A 157 -19.40 -19.43 -1.46
CA LEU A 157 -19.62 -20.43 -2.50
C LEU A 157 -20.72 -21.42 -2.09
N GLN A 158 -21.54 -21.81 -3.07
CA GLN A 158 -22.54 -22.86 -2.87
C GLN A 158 -21.89 -24.19 -2.45
N LEU A 159 -20.79 -24.55 -3.09
CA LEU A 159 -19.95 -25.68 -2.71
C LEU A 159 -18.84 -25.18 -1.80
N ARG A 160 -19.09 -25.20 -0.49
CA ARG A 160 -18.14 -24.69 0.50
C ARG A 160 -16.87 -25.54 0.54
N PRO A 161 -15.69 -24.95 0.26
CA PRO A 161 -14.42 -25.64 0.40
C PRO A 161 -14.06 -25.82 1.89
N PRO A 162 -13.24 -26.82 2.23
CA PRO A 162 -12.71 -26.97 3.59
C PRO A 162 -11.90 -25.73 3.97
N SER A 163 -11.94 -25.34 5.24
CA SER A 163 -11.24 -24.16 5.75
C SER A 163 -9.74 -24.22 5.46
N THR A 164 -9.19 -23.18 4.83
CA THR A 164 -7.74 -23.03 4.52
C THR A 164 -6.89 -22.70 5.76
N GLY A 165 -7.51 -22.50 6.92
CA GLY A 165 -6.85 -22.18 8.19
C GLY A 165 -6.10 -23.37 8.80
N GLY A 166 -4.83 -23.52 8.41
CA GLY A 166 -3.87 -24.42 9.03
C GLY A 166 -4.15 -25.91 8.81
N PRO A 167 -3.14 -26.80 8.96
CA PRO A 167 -3.39 -28.22 8.87
C PRO A 167 -4.44 -28.56 9.93
N VAL A 168 -5.57 -29.13 9.51
CA VAL A 168 -6.41 -29.95 10.37
C VAL A 168 -5.54 -31.15 10.72
N GLN A 169 -4.64 -30.93 11.67
CA GLN A 169 -3.99 -31.97 12.42
C GLN A 169 -5.06 -32.45 13.40
N GLU A 170 -6.06 -33.16 12.86
CA GLU A 170 -6.70 -34.22 13.62
C GLU A 170 -5.54 -35.08 14.11
N ARG A 171 -5.14 -34.82 15.35
CA ARG A 171 -4.05 -35.51 16.04
C ARG A 171 -4.57 -36.90 16.34
N ILE A 172 -4.39 -37.81 15.39
CA ILE A 172 -4.81 -39.20 15.50
C ILE A 172 -3.89 -39.99 16.47
N ALA A 173 -2.73 -39.45 16.90
CA ALA A 173 -1.93 -40.06 17.97
C ALA A 173 -1.07 -39.05 18.75
N PRO A 174 -0.88 -39.24 20.08
CA PRO A 174 0.07 -38.47 20.87
C PRO A 174 1.52 -38.96 20.61
N GLN A 175 2.45 -38.05 20.35
CA GLN A 175 3.88 -38.40 20.23
C GLN A 175 4.62 -38.25 21.58
N PRO A 176 5.58 -39.14 21.91
CA PRO A 176 6.21 -39.21 23.21
C PRO A 176 7.56 -38.50 23.21
N ARG A 177 7.64 -37.26 23.71
CA ARG A 177 8.90 -36.65 24.15
C ARG A 177 8.64 -35.34 24.89
N ASP A 178 8.09 -35.46 26.10
CA ASP A 178 8.16 -34.45 27.15
C ASP A 178 8.74 -35.12 28.41
N VAL A 179 10.07 -35.16 28.51
CA VAL A 179 10.75 -35.47 29.77
C VAL A 179 11.93 -34.52 29.92
N PRO A 180 12.00 -33.69 31.00
CA PRO A 180 13.16 -32.89 31.31
C PRO A 180 14.32 -33.76 31.85
N ASP A 181 15.56 -33.42 31.48
CA ASP A 181 16.76 -34.12 31.95
C ASP A 181 17.05 -33.89 33.46
N PRO A 182 17.66 -34.88 34.15
CA PRO A 182 17.96 -34.78 35.57
C PRO A 182 19.25 -33.97 35.86
N PRO A 183 19.35 -33.31 37.02
CA PRO A 183 20.53 -32.55 37.40
C PRO A 183 21.68 -33.46 37.88
N GLY A 184 22.92 -33.13 37.47
CA GLY A 184 24.15 -33.82 37.87
C GLY A 184 24.67 -33.44 39.27
N PRO A 185 25.68 -34.14 39.81
CA PRO A 185 26.06 -34.10 41.23
C PRO A 185 26.94 -32.89 41.57
N GLY A 186 26.68 -32.27 42.73
CA GLY A 186 27.45 -31.15 43.25
C GLY A 186 28.74 -31.58 43.94
N ASP A 187 29.86 -30.96 43.55
CA ASP A 187 31.19 -31.16 44.16
C ASP A 187 31.37 -30.27 45.41
N THR A 188 31.67 -30.89 46.55
CA THR A 188 31.77 -30.27 47.88
C THR A 188 33.16 -29.72 48.23
N ARG A 189 34.09 -29.58 47.28
CA ARG A 189 35.47 -29.11 47.56
C ARG A 189 35.77 -27.63 47.29
N ARG A 190 34.76 -26.75 47.40
CA ARG A 190 34.90 -25.30 47.11
C ARG A 190 34.72 -24.39 48.33
N ARG A 191 35.25 -24.75 49.51
CA ARG A 191 35.16 -23.89 50.71
C ARG A 191 36.45 -23.27 51.23
N ASP A 192 37.63 -23.71 50.79
CA ASP A 192 38.90 -23.18 51.34
C ASP A 192 39.68 -22.22 50.42
N ARG A 193 39.14 -21.83 49.26
CA ARG A 193 39.80 -20.88 48.34
C ARG A 193 39.06 -19.55 48.13
N THR A 194 37.89 -19.38 48.75
CA THR A 194 37.07 -18.16 48.62
C THR A 194 37.41 -17.08 49.64
N LEU A 195 38.00 -17.45 50.78
CA LEU A 195 38.38 -16.51 51.84
C LEU A 195 39.66 -15.70 51.54
N LEU A 196 40.52 -16.18 50.63
CA LEU A 196 41.72 -15.45 50.21
C LEU A 196 41.49 -14.49 49.02
N ARG A 197 40.38 -14.64 48.28
CA ARG A 197 40.07 -13.82 47.09
C ARG A 197 39.22 -12.58 47.40
N SER A 198 38.48 -12.60 48.51
CA SER A 198 37.63 -11.48 48.95
C SER A 198 38.44 -10.28 49.45
N SER A 199 39.61 -10.49 50.04
CA SER A 199 40.47 -9.40 50.53
C SER A 199 41.16 -8.61 49.41
N ALA A 200 41.53 -9.27 48.31
CA ALA A 200 42.13 -8.61 47.13
C ALA A 200 41.10 -7.84 46.29
N ALA A 201 39.84 -8.31 46.22
CA ALA A 201 38.77 -7.64 45.48
C ALA A 201 38.32 -6.33 46.15
N LEU A 202 38.35 -6.27 47.49
CA LEU A 202 37.98 -5.07 48.25
C LEU A 202 39.01 -3.94 48.10
N ALA A 203 40.29 -4.27 47.95
CA ALA A 203 41.37 -3.30 47.73
C ALA A 203 41.35 -2.67 46.31
N LEU A 204 40.77 -3.36 45.33
CA LEU A 204 40.57 -2.85 43.96
C LEU A 204 39.24 -2.11 43.76
N MET A 205 38.20 -2.43 44.55
CA MET A 205 36.87 -1.80 44.45
C MET A 205 36.87 -0.33 44.88
N LEU A 206 37.63 0.04 45.91
CA LEU A 206 37.68 1.41 46.45
C LEU A 206 38.22 2.46 45.44
N PRO A 207 39.35 2.25 44.74
CA PRO A 207 39.80 3.19 43.71
C PRO A 207 38.90 3.18 42.46
N LEU A 208 38.25 2.06 42.14
CA LEU A 208 37.32 1.94 41.02
C LEU A 208 36.01 2.71 41.28
N LEU A 209 35.49 2.66 42.51
CA LEU A 209 34.34 3.45 42.96
C LEU A 209 34.65 4.95 42.99
N TYR A 210 35.88 5.33 43.34
CA TYR A 210 36.33 6.73 43.30
C TYR A 210 36.44 7.26 41.86
N LEU A 211 36.95 6.45 40.92
CA LEU A 211 36.96 6.78 39.49
C LEU A 211 35.54 6.83 38.88
N LEU A 212 34.63 5.95 39.31
CA LEU A 212 33.21 5.99 38.95
C LEU A 212 32.51 7.25 39.46
N TRP A 213 32.87 7.72 40.66
CA TRP A 213 32.34 8.97 41.21
C TRP A 213 32.82 10.19 40.41
N LEU A 214 34.10 10.23 40.01
CA LEU A 214 34.64 11.29 39.13
C LEU A 214 34.01 11.30 37.72
N TRP A 215 33.60 10.14 37.21
CA TRP A 215 32.84 10.05 35.94
C TRP A 215 31.35 10.40 36.09
N SER A 216 30.80 10.35 37.30
CA SER A 216 29.41 10.74 37.59
C SER A 216 29.20 12.25 37.72
N THR A 217 30.28 13.03 37.85
CA THR A 217 30.26 14.50 37.82
C THR A 217 30.87 15.02 36.52
N GLY A 218 30.44 14.49 35.37
CA GLY A 218 30.65 15.11 34.07
C GLY A 218 29.75 16.36 33.91
N PRO A 219 30.09 17.30 33.01
CA PRO A 219 29.24 18.46 32.73
C PRO A 219 27.85 17.98 32.28
N PRO A 220 26.77 18.70 32.59
CA PRO A 220 25.41 18.22 32.37
C PRO A 220 25.23 17.93 30.88
N ALA A 221 25.19 16.64 30.54
CA ALA A 221 24.65 16.19 29.28
C ALA A 221 23.19 16.66 29.27
N MET A 222 22.81 17.44 28.26
CA MET A 222 21.43 17.80 27.99
C MET A 222 20.64 16.49 27.95
N ALA A 223 19.84 16.22 28.99
CA ALA A 223 18.89 15.15 28.97
C ALA A 223 17.93 15.45 27.81
N THR A 224 17.93 14.60 26.78
CA THR A 224 16.87 14.56 25.77
C THR A 224 15.55 14.48 26.53
N GLY A 225 14.77 15.56 26.47
CA GLY A 225 13.51 15.70 27.19
C GLY A 225 12.53 14.57 26.83
N PRO A 226 11.49 14.33 27.65
CA PRO A 226 10.46 13.34 27.36
C PRO A 226 9.89 13.49 25.94
N ALA A 227 9.75 14.72 25.45
CA ALA A 227 9.32 15.03 24.07
C ALA A 227 10.23 14.41 22.99
N GLN A 228 11.56 14.39 23.17
CA GLN A 228 12.48 13.84 22.18
C GLN A 228 12.47 12.30 22.17
N ARG A 229 12.19 11.67 23.32
CA ARG A 229 11.96 10.22 23.41
C ARG A 229 10.65 9.82 22.74
N VAL A 230 9.59 10.62 22.92
CA VAL A 230 8.31 10.43 22.23
C VAL A 230 8.52 10.57 20.72
N GLU A 231 9.18 11.63 20.26
CA GLU A 231 9.46 11.87 18.84
C GLU A 231 10.23 10.70 18.18
N GLN A 232 11.28 10.20 18.84
CA GLN A 232 12.05 9.06 18.33
C GLN A 232 11.22 7.77 18.26
N HIS A 233 10.29 7.58 19.20
CA HIS A 233 9.38 6.43 19.21
C HIS A 233 8.33 6.53 18.11
N LEU A 234 7.81 7.73 17.85
CA LEU A 234 6.82 8.01 16.81
C LEU A 234 7.36 7.79 15.38
N GLN A 235 8.67 7.86 15.16
CA GLN A 235 9.31 7.56 13.86
C GLN A 235 9.28 6.07 13.48
N THR A 236 8.83 5.17 14.37
CA THR A 236 8.73 3.73 14.07
C THR A 236 7.49 3.34 13.27
N PHE A 237 6.50 4.24 13.15
CA PHE A 237 5.26 4.00 12.42
C PHE A 237 5.48 4.19 10.91
N ALA A 238 5.07 3.20 10.12
CA ALA A 238 5.23 3.24 8.66
C ALA A 238 4.28 4.27 8.04
N CYS A 239 4.80 5.13 7.16
CA CYS A 239 4.02 6.16 6.46
C CYS A 239 3.17 7.04 7.43
N ALA A 240 3.75 7.40 8.57
CA ALA A 240 3.15 8.26 9.58
C ALA A 240 3.98 9.55 9.74
N ASP A 241 3.32 10.67 10.00
CA ASP A 241 3.96 11.92 10.39
C ASP A 241 3.30 12.37 11.68
N LEU A 242 3.98 12.11 12.79
CA LEU A 242 3.51 12.37 14.15
C LEU A 242 4.54 13.26 14.83
N THR A 243 4.08 14.40 15.34
CA THR A 243 4.93 15.35 16.07
C THR A 243 4.46 15.50 17.50
N ALA A 244 5.40 15.45 18.45
CA ALA A 244 5.12 15.61 19.87
C ALA A 244 5.54 17.01 20.35
N GLY A 245 4.56 17.79 20.81
CA GLY A 245 4.75 19.08 21.48
C GLY A 245 4.34 19.04 22.95
N ILE A 246 4.64 20.12 23.66
CA ILE A 246 4.07 20.39 24.99
C ILE A 246 3.07 21.53 24.82
N ASP A 247 1.84 21.33 25.27
CA ASP A 247 0.81 22.37 25.25
C ASP A 247 1.11 23.47 26.29
N PRO A 248 0.45 24.65 26.22
CA PRO A 248 0.64 25.72 27.20
C PRO A 248 0.31 25.30 28.64
N GLU A 249 -0.47 24.24 28.82
CA GLU A 249 -0.86 23.67 30.11
C GLU A 249 0.16 22.62 30.64
N GLY A 250 1.24 22.36 29.91
CA GLY A 250 2.32 21.44 30.30
C GLY A 250 2.07 19.97 29.99
N ARG A 251 1.00 19.63 29.26
CA ARG A 251 0.70 18.25 28.82
C ARG A 251 1.33 17.98 27.46
N THR A 252 1.60 16.71 27.19
CA THR A 252 2.10 16.28 25.88
C THR A 252 0.96 16.32 24.85
N HIS A 253 1.16 17.05 23.75
CA HIS A 253 0.21 17.10 22.63
C HIS A 253 0.84 16.42 21.42
N VAL A 254 0.24 15.33 20.96
CA VAL A 254 0.67 14.60 19.77
C VAL A 254 -0.28 14.93 18.64
N THR A 255 0.26 15.47 17.56
CA THR A 255 -0.50 15.83 16.35
C THR A 255 0.06 15.08 15.15
N GLY A 256 -0.79 14.78 14.15
CA GLY A 256 -0.31 14.20 12.90
C GLY A 256 -1.23 13.17 12.28
N PHE A 257 -0.66 12.14 11.68
CA PHE A 257 -1.43 11.02 11.13
C PHE A 257 -0.66 9.70 11.12
N VAL A 258 -1.43 8.60 11.07
CA VAL A 258 -0.97 7.23 10.85
C VAL A 258 -1.56 6.65 9.58
N SER A 259 -0.92 5.63 9.01
CA SER A 259 -1.38 5.01 7.76
C SER A 259 -2.27 3.78 7.95
N VAL A 260 -2.16 3.10 9.10
CA VAL A 260 -2.92 1.89 9.41
C VAL A 260 -3.99 2.21 10.45
N PRO A 261 -5.26 1.80 10.26
CA PRO A 261 -6.33 2.03 11.25
C PRO A 261 -5.99 1.50 12.65
N GLY A 262 -5.26 0.38 12.71
CA GLY A 262 -4.80 -0.22 13.97
C GLY A 262 -3.67 0.53 14.66
N ASP A 263 -3.01 1.49 14.00
CA ASP A 263 -1.90 2.25 14.59
C ASP A 263 -2.39 3.40 15.47
N LEU A 264 -3.59 3.94 15.21
CA LEU A 264 -4.23 4.97 16.03
C LEU A 264 -4.31 4.59 17.53
N PRO A 265 -4.95 3.48 17.91
CA PRO A 265 -5.00 3.06 19.31
C PRO A 265 -3.62 2.64 19.84
N ARG A 266 -2.70 2.23 18.95
CA ARG A 266 -1.32 1.88 19.32
C ARG A 266 -0.51 3.12 19.73
N VAL A 267 -0.61 4.20 18.96
CA VAL A 267 0.02 5.50 19.30
C VAL A 267 -0.49 6.00 20.64
N GLU A 268 -1.81 5.98 20.86
CA GLU A 268 -2.41 6.44 22.12
C GLU A 268 -1.89 5.64 23.32
N SER A 269 -1.86 4.30 23.19
CA SER A 269 -1.39 3.40 24.24
C SER A 269 0.11 3.54 24.51
N GLU A 270 0.93 3.61 23.46
CA GLU A 270 2.39 3.64 23.57
C GLU A 270 2.87 4.99 24.12
N VAL A 271 2.31 6.11 23.67
CA VAL A 271 2.67 7.45 24.18
C VAL A 271 2.25 7.63 25.64
N SER A 272 1.06 7.14 26.02
CA SER A 272 0.57 7.20 27.40
C SER A 272 1.39 6.35 28.37
N ALA A 273 2.09 5.33 27.88
CA ALA A 273 2.96 4.46 28.68
C ALA A 273 4.36 5.05 28.90
N ILE A 274 4.74 6.14 28.22
CA ILE A 274 6.08 6.73 28.34
C ILE A 274 6.25 7.43 29.71
N PRO A 275 7.28 7.06 30.50
CA PRO A 275 7.53 7.69 31.79
C PRO A 275 7.74 9.21 31.68
N GLY A 276 6.87 9.97 32.35
CA GLY A 276 6.90 11.44 32.37
C GLY A 276 5.84 12.12 31.50
N VAL A 277 5.06 11.37 30.72
CA VAL A 277 3.90 11.88 29.98
C VAL A 277 2.66 11.81 30.88
N GLN A 278 1.99 12.94 31.10
CA GLN A 278 0.73 12.99 31.87
C GLN A 278 -0.38 13.59 31.03
N ALA A 279 -1.50 12.87 30.95
CA ALA A 279 -2.71 13.24 30.21
C ALA A 279 -2.42 13.75 28.77
N PRO A 280 -1.83 12.91 27.90
CA PRO A 280 -1.52 13.32 26.54
C PRO A 280 -2.80 13.61 25.75
N ARG A 281 -2.79 14.68 24.96
CA ARG A 281 -3.84 14.98 23.99
C ARG A 281 -3.41 14.46 22.63
N PHE A 282 -4.32 13.80 21.92
CA PHE A 282 -4.08 13.28 20.58
C PHE A 282 -4.97 13.99 19.58
N ASP A 283 -4.36 14.53 18.53
CA ASP A 283 -5.03 15.04 17.32
C ASP A 283 -4.38 14.35 16.12
N VAL A 284 -4.67 13.05 16.01
CA VAL A 284 -4.06 12.14 15.04
C VAL A 284 -5.14 11.64 14.09
N GLY A 285 -4.96 11.88 12.79
CA GLY A 285 -5.85 11.38 11.74
C GLY A 285 -5.38 10.04 11.17
N LEU A 286 -6.28 9.34 10.46
CA LEU A 286 -5.93 8.20 9.61
C LEU A 286 -5.69 8.70 8.18
N ARG A 287 -4.54 8.35 7.59
CA ARG A 287 -4.20 8.64 6.19
C ARG A 287 -3.64 7.41 5.52
N VAL A 288 -4.51 6.60 4.95
CA VAL A 288 -4.12 5.36 4.26
C VAL A 288 -3.30 5.71 3.01
N TRP A 289 -2.37 4.82 2.64
CA TRP A 289 -1.67 4.88 1.36
C TRP A 289 -2.69 5.00 0.20
N PRO A 290 -2.47 5.84 -0.84
CA PRO A 290 -1.24 6.59 -1.16
C PRO A 290 -1.10 7.95 -0.46
N HIS A 291 -2.15 8.42 0.22
CA HIS A 291 -2.24 9.80 0.73
C HIS A 291 -1.11 10.18 1.70
N CYS A 292 -0.70 9.26 2.57
CA CYS A 292 0.41 9.47 3.50
C CYS A 292 1.75 9.69 2.77
N GLU A 293 2.00 8.96 1.68
CA GLU A 293 3.24 9.01 0.92
C GLU A 293 3.32 10.32 0.12
N VAL A 294 2.19 10.71 -0.51
CA VAL A 294 2.06 12.00 -1.21
C VAL A 294 2.35 13.14 -0.26
N PHE A 295 1.74 13.12 0.93
CA PHE A 295 1.98 14.13 1.95
C PHE A 295 3.46 14.21 2.33
N ALA A 296 4.11 13.06 2.58
CA ALA A 296 5.53 13.03 2.94
C ALA A 296 6.42 13.62 1.85
N ILE A 297 6.10 13.36 0.57
CA ILE A 297 6.81 13.91 -0.59
C ILE A 297 6.61 15.43 -0.70
N LEU A 298 5.38 15.92 -0.50
CA LEU A 298 5.02 17.32 -0.75
C LEU A 298 5.19 18.25 0.45
N LYS A 299 5.26 17.73 1.68
CA LYS A 299 5.42 18.50 2.92
C LYS A 299 6.55 19.54 2.87
N PRO A 300 7.77 19.23 2.38
CA PRO A 300 8.84 20.23 2.29
C PRO A 300 8.52 21.40 1.34
N TYR A 301 7.74 21.13 0.29
CA TYR A 301 7.37 22.13 -0.71
C TYR A 301 6.21 23.02 -0.24
N GLN A 302 5.28 22.47 0.56
CA GLN A 302 4.24 23.24 1.24
C GLN A 302 4.83 24.11 2.36
N ALA A 303 5.76 23.57 3.15
CA ALA A 303 6.49 24.35 4.16
C ALA A 303 7.16 25.56 3.52
N ARG A 304 7.84 25.36 2.38
CA ARG A 304 8.44 26.45 1.60
C ARG A 304 7.42 27.46 1.10
N ASN A 305 6.27 27.03 0.58
CA ASN A 305 5.19 27.92 0.14
C ASN A 305 4.77 28.88 1.27
N ARG A 306 4.58 28.33 2.48
CA ARG A 306 4.17 29.07 3.68
C ARG A 306 5.27 29.97 4.23
N GLU A 307 6.48 29.45 4.42
CA GLU A 307 7.63 30.18 4.96
C GLU A 307 8.02 31.38 4.09
N LYS A 308 8.04 31.20 2.76
CA LYS A 308 8.37 32.27 1.81
C LYS A 308 7.15 33.10 1.38
N ALA A 309 5.96 32.80 1.91
CA ALA A 309 4.70 33.47 1.59
C ALA A 309 4.46 33.65 0.08
N TYR A 310 4.70 32.58 -0.70
CA TYR A 310 4.54 32.61 -2.15
C TYR A 310 3.07 32.72 -2.58
N GLY A 311 2.14 32.24 -1.74
CA GLY A 311 0.69 32.44 -1.91
C GLY A 311 0.03 31.50 -2.92
N LEU A 312 0.69 30.37 -3.25
CA LEU A 312 -0.02 29.26 -3.91
C LEU A 312 -1.05 28.71 -2.92
N ASP A 313 -2.27 28.46 -3.38
CA ASP A 313 -3.33 27.92 -2.54
C ASP A 313 -4.26 27.00 -3.34
N VAL A 314 -4.87 26.04 -2.65
CA VAL A 314 -5.81 25.09 -3.25
C VAL A 314 -7.02 24.87 -2.34
N GLU A 315 -8.19 25.09 -2.91
CA GLU A 315 -9.47 24.90 -2.23
C GLU A 315 -10.39 24.00 -3.05
N ALA A 316 -11.29 23.30 -2.36
CA ALA A 316 -12.31 22.47 -2.99
C ALA A 316 -13.70 23.05 -2.69
N PRO A 317 -14.19 24.02 -3.48
CA PRO A 317 -15.49 24.68 -3.23
C PRO A 317 -16.69 23.73 -3.39
N SER A 318 -16.47 22.53 -3.92
CA SER A 318 -17.46 21.45 -3.95
C SER A 318 -17.63 20.75 -2.61
N ALA A 319 -16.61 20.75 -1.75
CA ALA A 319 -16.64 20.09 -0.46
C ALA A 319 -17.30 20.98 0.60
N ARG A 320 -18.27 20.43 1.33
CA ARG A 320 -18.92 21.10 2.46
C ARG A 320 -18.35 20.56 3.75
N GLU A 321 -17.69 21.42 4.53
CA GLU A 321 -17.02 21.01 5.78
C GLU A 321 -16.01 19.88 5.55
N GLY A 322 -15.29 19.91 4.41
CA GLY A 322 -14.32 18.88 4.03
C GLY A 322 -14.94 17.60 3.46
N ASN A 323 -16.27 17.51 3.33
CA ASN A 323 -16.95 16.32 2.81
C ASN A 323 -17.47 16.52 1.38
N LEU A 324 -17.27 15.50 0.55
CA LEU A 324 -17.81 15.35 -0.80
C LEU A 324 -18.84 14.22 -0.81
N ARG A 325 -20.06 14.45 -1.32
CA ARG A 325 -21.10 13.41 -1.34
C ARG A 325 -21.11 12.66 -2.66
N GLU A 326 -21.60 11.42 -2.61
CA GLU A 326 -21.84 10.62 -3.80
C GLU A 326 -22.61 11.40 -4.90
N GLY A 327 -22.06 11.38 -6.12
CA GLY A 327 -22.58 12.10 -7.27
C GLY A 327 -22.16 13.57 -7.37
N ASP A 328 -21.47 14.12 -6.36
CA ASP A 328 -20.91 15.47 -6.47
C ASP A 328 -19.74 15.49 -7.47
N ALA A 329 -19.64 16.60 -8.21
CA ALA A 329 -18.47 16.87 -9.05
C ALA A 329 -17.34 17.43 -8.18
N VAL A 330 -16.14 16.87 -8.30
CA VAL A 330 -14.93 17.35 -7.62
C VAL A 330 -14.45 18.64 -8.28
N ARG A 331 -14.96 19.78 -7.78
CA ARG A 331 -14.51 21.11 -8.21
C ARG A 331 -13.34 21.57 -7.36
N VAL A 332 -12.29 22.03 -8.03
CA VAL A 332 -11.04 22.50 -7.42
C VAL A 332 -10.76 23.91 -7.89
N GLN A 333 -10.36 24.76 -6.96
CA GLN A 333 -9.95 26.13 -7.19
C GLN A 333 -8.49 26.27 -6.77
N VAL A 334 -7.65 26.75 -7.68
CA VAL A 334 -6.21 26.95 -7.44
C VAL A 334 -5.89 28.41 -7.61
N VAL A 335 -5.25 29.01 -6.60
CA VAL A 335 -4.73 30.38 -6.66
C VAL A 335 -3.24 30.33 -6.99
N ALA A 336 -2.83 31.02 -8.06
CA ALA A 336 -1.42 31.07 -8.44
C ALA A 336 -0.56 31.76 -7.39
N PRO A 337 0.72 31.38 -7.26
CA PRO A 337 1.65 32.14 -6.45
C PRO A 337 1.86 33.55 -7.01
N ARG A 338 2.54 34.40 -6.26
CA ARG A 338 2.87 35.80 -6.61
C ARG A 338 3.90 35.94 -7.76
N HIS A 339 4.03 34.92 -8.60
CA HIS A 339 4.87 34.91 -9.79
C HIS A 339 4.28 33.95 -10.84
N ASP A 340 4.60 34.20 -12.10
CA ASP A 340 4.17 33.34 -13.19
C ASP A 340 4.74 31.93 -13.02
N SER A 341 3.87 30.93 -13.12
CA SER A 341 4.21 29.54 -12.88
C SER A 341 3.42 28.59 -13.77
N TYR A 342 3.88 27.36 -13.84
CA TYR A 342 3.16 26.24 -14.39
C TYR A 342 2.60 25.42 -13.25
N VAL A 343 1.31 25.10 -13.32
CA VAL A 343 0.61 24.35 -12.28
C VAL A 343 0.27 22.94 -12.74
N TRP A 344 0.31 22.00 -11.81
CA TRP A 344 -0.13 20.62 -12.01
C TRP A 344 -1.01 20.21 -10.85
N VAL A 345 -2.21 19.71 -11.15
CA VAL A 345 -3.24 19.43 -10.15
C VAL A 345 -3.67 17.99 -10.23
N ASP A 346 -3.49 17.28 -9.12
CA ASP A 346 -3.80 15.87 -8.98
C ASP A 346 -4.88 15.67 -7.93
N TYR A 347 -5.76 14.70 -8.19
CA TYR A 347 -6.78 14.23 -7.27
C TYR A 347 -6.55 12.74 -7.00
N TYR A 348 -6.20 12.41 -5.76
CA TYR A 348 -5.99 11.05 -5.28
C TYR A 348 -7.29 10.54 -4.66
N THR A 349 -7.75 9.41 -5.16
CA THR A 349 -9.01 8.78 -4.78
C THR A 349 -8.81 7.73 -3.69
N ALA A 350 -9.91 7.39 -2.99
CA ALA A 350 -9.89 6.45 -1.87
C ALA A 350 -9.52 5.00 -2.27
N ASP A 351 -9.66 4.65 -3.54
CA ASP A 351 -9.25 3.37 -4.14
C ASP A 351 -7.73 3.30 -4.47
N GLY A 352 -6.98 4.39 -4.27
CA GLY A 352 -5.54 4.45 -4.53
C GLY A 352 -5.14 4.84 -5.96
N SER A 353 -6.07 5.42 -6.72
CA SER A 353 -5.82 5.97 -8.05
C SER A 353 -5.52 7.47 -8.02
N VAL A 354 -5.00 8.00 -9.13
CA VAL A 354 -4.70 9.43 -9.33
C VAL A 354 -5.35 9.93 -10.60
N MET A 355 -6.09 11.02 -10.48
CA MET A 355 -6.72 11.73 -11.58
C MET A 355 -6.01 13.07 -11.79
N HIS A 356 -5.55 13.31 -13.01
CA HIS A 356 -4.83 14.53 -13.37
C HIS A 356 -5.83 15.55 -13.93
N LEU A 357 -6.21 16.53 -13.11
CA LEU A 357 -7.32 17.44 -13.42
C LEU A 357 -7.02 18.41 -14.57
N ASN A 358 -5.75 18.65 -14.84
CA ASN A 358 -5.28 19.48 -15.95
C ASN A 358 -4.36 18.71 -16.92
N ALA A 359 -4.53 17.39 -17.02
CA ALA A 359 -3.86 16.60 -18.05
C ALA A 359 -4.32 17.01 -19.46
N GLY A 360 -3.36 17.27 -20.34
CA GLY A 360 -3.60 17.72 -21.71
C GLY A 360 -2.30 17.82 -22.51
N GLN A 361 -2.39 18.23 -23.78
CA GLN A 361 -1.21 18.37 -24.64
C GLN A 361 -0.32 19.55 -24.29
N ALA A 362 -0.84 20.54 -23.56
CA ALA A 362 -0.13 21.77 -23.23
C ALA A 362 -0.02 21.96 -21.70
N PRO A 363 1.16 22.32 -21.18
CA PRO A 363 1.33 22.69 -19.78
C PRO A 363 0.45 23.88 -19.38
N THR A 364 -0.23 23.79 -18.25
CA THR A 364 -1.08 24.87 -17.74
C THR A 364 -0.23 25.98 -17.12
N ARG A 365 -0.09 27.08 -17.85
CA ARG A 365 0.54 28.30 -17.34
C ARG A 365 -0.49 29.12 -16.58
N LEU A 366 -0.16 29.50 -15.34
CA LEU A 366 -1.00 30.35 -14.49
C LEU A 366 -0.24 31.64 -14.12
N PRO A 367 -0.71 32.81 -14.60
CA PRO A 367 -0.16 34.11 -14.24
C PRO A 367 -0.24 34.41 -12.74
N ALA A 368 0.65 35.28 -12.26
CA ALA A 368 0.74 35.63 -10.85
C ALA A 368 -0.60 36.09 -10.25
N GLY A 369 -1.05 35.42 -9.17
CA GLY A 369 -2.28 35.73 -8.45
C GLY A 369 -3.59 35.43 -9.18
N GLU A 370 -3.55 34.83 -10.37
CA GLU A 370 -4.75 34.39 -11.08
C GLU A 370 -5.35 33.14 -10.42
N THR A 371 -6.66 32.93 -10.59
CA THR A 371 -7.35 31.76 -10.07
C THR A 371 -7.81 30.85 -11.19
N LEU A 372 -7.45 29.57 -11.11
CA LEU A 372 -7.85 28.52 -12.03
C LEU A 372 -8.93 27.66 -11.37
N GLU A 373 -10.05 27.47 -12.06
CA GLU A 373 -11.08 26.52 -11.66
C GLU A 373 -11.05 25.27 -12.53
N LEU A 374 -11.01 24.11 -11.90
CA LEU A 374 -11.01 22.78 -12.53
C LEU A 374 -12.23 22.00 -12.03
N GLY A 375 -12.68 21.02 -12.82
CA GLY A 375 -13.77 20.13 -12.43
C GLY A 375 -15.19 20.58 -12.78
N ARG A 376 -15.36 21.63 -13.62
CA ARG A 376 -16.69 22.11 -14.05
C ARG A 376 -17.35 21.19 -15.08
N ASP A 377 -16.60 20.75 -16.09
CA ASP A 377 -17.09 19.91 -17.20
C ASP A 377 -16.41 18.54 -17.17
N VAL A 378 -16.68 17.78 -16.10
CA VAL A 378 -16.09 16.44 -15.91
C VAL A 378 -17.04 15.34 -16.39
N PRO A 379 -16.51 14.25 -16.98
CA PRO A 379 -17.31 13.07 -17.30
C PRO A 379 -18.02 12.51 -16.06
N SER A 380 -19.14 11.82 -16.25
CA SER A 380 -19.86 11.17 -15.14
C SER A 380 -19.00 10.15 -14.38
N SER A 381 -17.96 9.60 -15.01
CA SER A 381 -16.98 8.71 -14.36
C SER A 381 -16.08 9.40 -13.34
N TRP A 382 -16.11 10.74 -13.26
CA TRP A 382 -15.29 11.54 -12.35
C TRP A 382 -16.10 12.12 -11.19
N LEU A 383 -17.38 11.74 -11.09
CA LEU A 383 -18.20 12.03 -9.93
C LEU A 383 -17.77 11.17 -8.75
N VAL A 384 -17.96 11.71 -7.55
CA VAL A 384 -17.69 11.00 -6.30
C VAL A 384 -18.51 9.70 -6.29
N SER A 385 -17.82 8.57 -6.20
CA SER A 385 -18.40 7.24 -6.25
C SER A 385 -17.68 6.31 -5.26
N PRO A 386 -18.27 5.15 -4.92
CA PRO A 386 -17.61 4.16 -4.08
C PRO A 386 -16.27 3.70 -4.67
N PRO A 387 -15.25 3.38 -3.84
CA PRO A 387 -15.28 3.35 -2.38
C PRO A 387 -15.21 4.76 -1.76
N PHE A 388 -15.97 4.96 -0.68
CA PHE A 388 -15.94 6.19 0.11
C PHE A 388 -14.79 6.16 1.13
N GLY A 389 -14.25 7.33 1.42
CA GLY A 389 -13.17 7.52 2.39
C GLY A 389 -12.30 8.74 2.05
N SER A 390 -11.10 8.76 2.63
CA SER A 390 -10.17 9.87 2.52
C SER A 390 -9.68 10.06 1.09
N VAL A 391 -9.66 11.31 0.63
CA VAL A 391 -9.16 11.72 -0.68
C VAL A 391 -8.26 12.96 -0.51
N LEU A 392 -7.38 13.20 -1.48
CA LEU A 392 -6.41 14.28 -1.43
C LEU A 392 -6.37 15.01 -2.76
N ILE A 393 -6.41 16.34 -2.72
CA ILE A 393 -6.10 17.17 -3.89
C ILE A 393 -4.76 17.82 -3.64
N THR A 394 -3.86 17.76 -4.62
CA THR A 394 -2.56 18.42 -4.56
C THR A 394 -2.35 19.34 -5.74
N VAL A 395 -1.69 20.47 -5.50
CA VAL A 395 -1.19 21.36 -6.54
C VAL A 395 0.32 21.49 -6.42
N LEU A 396 1.01 21.35 -7.56
CA LEU A 396 2.41 21.65 -7.73
C LEU A 396 2.56 22.89 -8.60
N SER A 397 3.46 23.79 -8.21
CA SER A 397 3.80 24.98 -8.99
C SER A 397 5.31 25.04 -9.24
N SER A 398 5.69 25.26 -10.50
CA SER A 398 7.07 25.34 -10.95
C SER A 398 7.28 26.50 -11.93
N PRO A 399 8.45 27.16 -11.96
CA PRO A 399 8.76 28.17 -12.96
C PRO A 399 8.93 27.60 -14.39
N ALA A 400 9.16 26.30 -14.51
CA ALA A 400 9.30 25.58 -15.79
C ALA A 400 8.21 24.50 -15.91
N PRO A 401 7.76 24.18 -17.13
CA PRO A 401 6.76 23.14 -17.33
C PRO A 401 7.29 21.79 -16.85
N PHE A 402 6.40 21.00 -16.24
CA PHE A 402 6.71 19.64 -15.84
C PHE A 402 6.89 18.77 -17.10
N GLY A 403 8.12 18.38 -17.42
CA GLY A 403 8.44 17.71 -18.70
C GLY A 403 7.71 16.38 -18.93
N GLU A 404 7.21 15.77 -17.85
CA GLU A 404 6.53 14.48 -17.89
C GLU A 404 5.01 14.58 -18.14
N THR A 405 4.40 15.77 -18.20
CA THR A 405 2.93 15.92 -18.25
C THR A 405 2.34 15.81 -19.66
N SER A 406 3.17 15.98 -20.69
CA SER A 406 2.76 15.90 -22.10
C SER A 406 2.38 14.46 -22.48
N GLY A 407 1.10 14.23 -22.78
CA GLY A 407 0.62 12.92 -23.23
C GLY A 407 0.37 11.91 -22.12
N ARG A 408 0.27 12.35 -20.86
CA ARG A 408 -0.14 11.48 -19.75
C ARG A 408 -1.58 11.00 -19.92
N PRO A 409 -1.89 9.76 -19.49
CA PRO A 409 -3.27 9.38 -19.32
C PRO A 409 -3.90 10.29 -18.27
N PRO A 410 -5.19 10.65 -18.39
CA PRO A 410 -5.85 11.49 -17.40
C PRO A 410 -6.07 10.79 -16.04
N PHE A 411 -5.80 9.48 -15.98
CA PHE A 411 -5.95 8.63 -14.82
C PHE A 411 -4.86 7.54 -14.81
N GLU A 412 -4.19 7.33 -13.67
CA GLU A 412 -3.23 6.23 -13.46
C GLU A 412 -3.19 5.79 -11.98
N LEU A 413 -2.58 4.63 -11.68
CA LEU A 413 -2.41 4.17 -10.30
C LEU A 413 -1.38 5.01 -9.53
N ALA A 414 -1.64 5.29 -8.25
CA ALA A 414 -0.71 6.07 -7.44
C ALA A 414 0.66 5.41 -7.29
N SER A 415 0.75 4.08 -7.27
CA SER A 415 2.03 3.36 -7.18
C SER A 415 2.94 3.65 -8.37
N ALA A 416 2.40 3.69 -9.58
CA ALA A 416 3.12 4.04 -10.79
C ALA A 416 3.48 5.53 -10.83
N TYR A 417 2.55 6.38 -10.38
CA TYR A 417 2.72 7.83 -10.39
C TYR A 417 3.78 8.31 -9.39
N LEU A 418 3.76 7.80 -8.16
CA LEU A 418 4.58 8.30 -7.04
C LEU A 418 6.09 8.12 -7.28
N LEU A 419 6.50 7.05 -7.95
CA LEU A 419 7.90 6.84 -8.32
C LEU A 419 8.39 7.95 -9.26
N ARG A 420 7.60 8.27 -10.29
CA ARG A 420 7.92 9.33 -11.26
C ARG A 420 7.84 10.72 -10.64
N LEU A 421 6.85 10.96 -9.79
CA LEU A 421 6.73 12.21 -9.06
C LEU A 421 8.01 12.49 -8.26
N ARG A 422 8.58 11.48 -7.60
CA ARG A 422 9.87 11.61 -6.89
C ARG A 422 11.02 11.96 -7.83
N GLU A 423 11.09 11.33 -8.99
CA GLU A 423 12.12 11.61 -10.00
C GLU A 423 12.02 13.05 -10.53
N ALA A 424 10.80 13.49 -10.89
CA ALA A 424 10.53 14.85 -11.38
C ALA A 424 10.88 15.92 -10.33
N LEU A 425 10.50 15.69 -9.07
CA LEU A 425 10.82 16.59 -7.95
C LEU A 425 12.32 16.59 -7.62
N ALA A 426 13.00 15.44 -7.74
CA ALA A 426 14.43 15.33 -7.53
C ALA A 426 15.23 16.06 -8.62
N ALA A 427 14.82 15.95 -9.89
CA ALA A 427 15.41 16.69 -11.01
C ALA A 427 15.27 18.22 -10.81
N SER A 428 14.18 18.64 -10.16
CA SER A 428 13.85 20.04 -9.91
C SER A 428 14.23 20.53 -8.50
N LYS A 429 14.96 19.73 -7.71
CA LYS A 429 15.23 19.97 -6.28
C LYS A 429 15.93 21.30 -5.98
N ASN A 430 16.69 21.81 -6.95
CA ASN A 430 17.41 23.08 -6.85
C ASN A 430 16.56 24.32 -7.22
N SER A 431 15.33 24.13 -7.69
CA SER A 431 14.42 25.24 -7.96
C SER A 431 13.80 25.72 -6.66
N GLU A 432 14.25 26.86 -6.14
CA GLU A 432 13.65 27.49 -4.96
C GLU A 432 12.17 27.85 -5.15
N ARG A 433 11.72 27.94 -6.40
CA ARG A 433 10.35 28.31 -6.78
C ARG A 433 9.45 27.11 -7.04
N LEU A 434 9.98 25.89 -6.93
CA LEU A 434 9.15 24.69 -6.87
C LEU A 434 8.49 24.64 -5.48
N ILE A 435 7.16 24.70 -5.48
CA ILE A 435 6.32 24.76 -4.28
C ILE A 435 5.06 23.91 -4.49
N ALA A 436 4.41 23.54 -3.39
CA ALA A 436 3.20 22.74 -3.42
C ALA A 436 2.18 23.26 -2.41
N ASP A 437 0.91 22.94 -2.65
CA ASP A 437 -0.12 22.96 -1.62
C ASP A 437 -1.07 21.78 -1.80
N PHE A 438 -1.84 21.45 -0.77
CA PHE A 438 -2.75 20.32 -0.81
C PHE A 438 -3.87 20.43 0.22
N VAL A 439 -5.00 19.81 -0.09
CA VAL A 439 -6.19 19.75 0.78
C VAL A 439 -6.70 18.32 0.87
N PHE A 440 -6.94 17.86 2.11
CA PHE A 440 -7.57 16.58 2.40
C PHE A 440 -9.08 16.75 2.49
N LEU A 441 -9.80 15.79 1.95
CA LEU A 441 -11.26 15.73 2.00
C LEU A 441 -11.69 14.31 2.33
N GLU A 442 -12.96 14.15 2.69
CA GLU A 442 -13.60 12.86 2.88
C GLU A 442 -14.73 12.70 1.87
N THR A 443 -14.81 11.53 1.24
CA THR A 443 -15.94 11.17 0.38
C THR A 443 -16.93 10.35 1.18
N VAL A 444 -18.22 10.64 1.06
CA VAL A 444 -19.29 10.01 1.86
C VAL A 444 -20.49 9.62 1.00
N PRO A 445 -21.24 8.56 1.38
CA PRO A 445 -22.52 8.25 0.75
C PRO A 445 -23.52 9.40 0.93
N ARG A 446 -24.52 9.45 0.05
CA ARG A 446 -25.46 10.57 -0.02
C ARG A 446 -26.38 10.73 1.20
#